data_AF-A0AAQ3WC82-F1
#
_entry.id   AF-A0AAQ3WC82-F1
#
_cell.length_a   1.000
_cell.length_b   1.000
_cell.length_c   1.000
_cell.angle_alpha   90.00
_cell.angle_beta   90.00
_cell.angle_gamma   90.00
#
_symmetry.space_group_name_H-M   'P 1'
#
loop_
_entity.id
_entity.type
_entity.pdbx_description
1 polymer ?
#
loop_
_entity_poly.entity_id
_entity_poly.type
_entity_poly.pdbx_seq_one_letter_code
_entity_poly.pdbx_strand_id
1 'polypeptide(L)'
;MTHLHLTQKRIPGRPGTAGAAQRQLHRSSAGPPPATSTHQNLDSWGCRGHSISFSSWIGMENEFPDEVLKSVFPLLDGKDLVFCMLVCRQWREIAKDDYFWKCICSRKWPSICKQPPSDANYQKLYLTFSKPQKMHHLPMPRLTFDDLVFYIDMWLDGSLIFSQAVSGCTLRAGLQCAPRGIPDIIVSHLNSIDCILMLEVEPKLSIPMGPGITISVLAHRKDSNKMACIINESTFDYIDSNASRALAYEYLRFSPRHPFISDIRAWMSLLFLYKGSNVIEVFGLELDFCDAARSETEILWLLDMLDWK
;
A
#
# COMPACT_ATOMS: atom_id res chain seq x y z
N MET A 1 6.61 -48.82 70.39
CA MET A 1 5.62 -47.77 70.06
C MET A 1 5.40 -47.82 68.54
N THR A 2 4.55 -48.75 68.05
CA THR A 2 3.14 -48.55 67.60
C THR A 2 2.99 -47.47 66.51
N HIS A 3 2.35 -47.65 65.35
CA HIS A 3 1.94 -48.77 64.47
C HIS A 3 1.14 -48.12 63.30
N LEU A 4 1.23 -48.68 62.07
CA LEU A 4 0.15 -48.84 61.05
C LEU A 4 -0.33 -47.59 60.27
N HIS A 5 -0.81 -47.64 59.02
CA HIS A 5 -1.29 -48.76 58.19
C HIS A 5 -1.26 -48.38 56.68
N LEU A 6 -0.87 -49.33 55.83
CA LEU A 6 -1.31 -49.42 54.42
C LEU A 6 -2.79 -49.75 54.34
N THR A 7 -3.49 -49.27 53.31
CA THR A 7 -4.41 -50.11 52.51
C THR A 7 -4.70 -49.56 51.11
N GLN A 8 -4.61 -50.47 50.15
CA GLN A 8 -5.02 -50.40 48.75
C GLN A 8 -6.17 -51.40 48.56
N LYS A 9 -7.17 -51.09 47.70
CA LYS A 9 -8.18 -51.95 47.00
C LYS A 9 -9.48 -51.12 46.83
N ARG A 10 -10.30 -51.22 45.78
CA ARG A 10 -10.55 -52.24 44.75
C ARG A 10 -11.45 -51.61 43.65
N ILE A 11 -11.31 -52.09 42.40
CA ILE A 11 -12.34 -52.02 41.34
C ILE A 11 -13.33 -53.17 41.57
N PRO A 12 -14.66 -53.00 41.38
CA PRO A 12 -15.38 -53.50 40.18
C PRO A 12 -16.51 -52.52 39.73
N GLY A 13 -16.79 -52.28 38.45
CA GLY A 13 -17.34 -53.20 37.45
C GLY A 13 -18.25 -52.39 36.49
N ARG A 14 -18.27 -52.75 35.22
CA ARG A 14 -19.28 -52.31 34.23
C ARG A 14 -20.53 -53.21 34.33
N PRO A 15 -21.72 -52.67 34.09
CA PRO A 15 -22.43 -52.90 32.81
C PRO A 15 -23.02 -51.58 32.29
N GLY A 16 -23.06 -51.27 30.99
CA GLY A 16 -23.94 -51.88 30.00
C GLY A 16 -24.85 -50.78 29.41
N THR A 17 -24.56 -50.40 28.15
CA THR A 17 -25.50 -49.96 27.09
C THR A 17 -26.71 -49.05 27.43
N ALA A 18 -26.73 -47.83 26.86
CA ALA A 18 -27.86 -47.29 26.08
C ALA A 18 -27.55 -45.86 25.56
N GLY A 19 -27.89 -45.58 24.30
CA GLY A 19 -28.18 -44.21 23.84
C GLY A 19 -27.17 -43.52 22.94
N ALA A 20 -26.70 -44.17 21.87
CA ALA A 20 -26.13 -43.46 20.73
C ALA A 20 -27.25 -42.73 19.97
N ALA A 21 -27.28 -41.39 20.04
CA ALA A 21 -28.13 -40.57 19.20
C ALA A 21 -27.48 -40.46 17.80
N GLN A 22 -27.98 -41.31 16.93
CA GLN A 22 -27.73 -41.35 15.50
C GLN A 22 -28.37 -40.11 14.85
N ARG A 23 -27.57 -39.18 14.30
CA ARG A 23 -28.02 -38.31 13.21
C ARG A 23 -27.39 -38.80 11.92
N GLN A 24 -28.26 -39.39 11.11
CA GLN A 24 -27.98 -39.89 9.77
C GLN A 24 -27.39 -38.78 8.90
N LEU A 25 -26.19 -39.02 8.38
CA LEU A 25 -25.70 -38.40 7.15
C LEU A 25 -26.35 -39.15 5.98
N HIS A 26 -27.44 -38.58 5.45
CA HIS A 26 -27.91 -38.95 4.12
C HIS A 26 -27.05 -38.24 3.08
N ARG A 27 -26.18 -39.02 2.43
CA ARG A 27 -25.67 -38.73 1.09
C ARG A 27 -26.86 -38.76 0.13
N SER A 28 -27.14 -37.62 -0.50
CA SER A 28 -27.87 -37.56 -1.77
C SER A 28 -27.02 -36.74 -2.74
N SER A 29 -26.54 -37.44 -3.76
CA SER A 29 -25.91 -36.91 -4.95
C SER A 29 -26.92 -36.07 -5.74
N ALA A 30 -26.61 -34.80 -5.96
CA ALA A 30 -27.20 -34.01 -7.02
C ALA A 30 -26.05 -33.28 -7.73
N GLY A 31 -25.88 -33.57 -9.01
CA GLY A 31 -24.86 -32.93 -9.85
C GLY A 31 -25.13 -31.44 -10.06
N PRO A 32 -24.14 -30.70 -10.59
CA PRO A 32 -24.27 -29.26 -10.81
C PRO A 32 -25.32 -28.97 -11.91
N PRO A 33 -26.15 -27.93 -11.75
CA PRO A 33 -27.07 -27.50 -12.80
C PRO A 33 -26.31 -26.78 -13.94
N PRO A 34 -26.84 -26.80 -15.17
CA PRO A 34 -26.19 -26.21 -16.33
C PRO A 34 -26.19 -24.68 -16.27
N ALA A 35 -25.13 -24.10 -16.85
CA ALA A 35 -24.95 -22.66 -17.00
C ALA A 35 -26.08 -22.03 -17.82
N THR A 36 -26.88 -21.17 -17.20
CA THR A 36 -27.81 -20.27 -17.87
C THR A 36 -27.17 -18.90 -18.05
N SER A 37 -27.05 -18.50 -19.31
CA SER A 37 -26.63 -17.17 -19.74
C SER A 37 -27.66 -16.12 -19.32
N THR A 38 -27.30 -15.24 -18.41
CA THR A 38 -28.05 -14.02 -18.12
C THR A 38 -27.32 -12.82 -18.70
N HIS A 39 -27.74 -12.43 -19.90
CA HIS A 39 -27.61 -11.07 -20.41
C HIS A 39 -28.30 -10.14 -19.41
N GLN A 40 -27.54 -9.40 -18.61
CA GLN A 40 -28.08 -8.26 -17.87
C GLN A 40 -27.74 -6.99 -18.64
N ASN A 41 -28.78 -6.55 -19.36
CA ASN A 41 -28.98 -5.22 -19.89
C ASN A 41 -28.92 -4.20 -18.75
N LEU A 42 -27.91 -3.35 -18.76
CA LEU A 42 -27.87 -2.12 -17.96
C LEU A 42 -28.42 -0.96 -18.80
N ASP A 43 -29.71 -1.06 -19.15
CA ASP A 43 -30.49 0.04 -19.71
C ASP A 43 -31.62 0.36 -18.73
N SER A 44 -31.43 1.39 -17.90
CA SER A 44 -32.48 2.33 -17.47
C SER A 44 -31.98 3.27 -16.36
N TRP A 45 -31.18 4.26 -16.73
CA TRP A 45 -31.27 5.56 -16.08
C TRP A 45 -31.91 6.51 -17.10
N GLY A 46 -33.21 6.72 -16.93
CA GLY A 46 -33.99 7.60 -17.78
C GLY A 46 -33.72 9.07 -17.46
N CYS A 47 -33.10 9.78 -18.40
CA CYS A 47 -33.26 11.22 -18.52
C CYS A 47 -34.20 11.51 -19.70
N ARG A 48 -35.35 12.11 -19.42
CA ARG A 48 -36.21 12.71 -20.46
C ARG A 48 -35.48 13.88 -21.09
N GLY A 49 -35.43 13.93 -22.41
CA GLY A 49 -35.07 15.15 -23.14
C GLY A 49 -34.41 14.88 -24.49
N HIS A 50 -35.24 14.89 -25.54
CA HIS A 50 -34.87 15.00 -26.96
C HIS A 50 -34.06 13.85 -27.59
N SER A 51 -34.82 12.94 -28.23
CA SER A 51 -34.33 12.14 -29.35
C SER A 51 -33.86 13.08 -30.47
N ILE A 52 -32.56 13.15 -30.68
CA ILE A 52 -31.98 13.66 -31.92
C ILE A 52 -31.53 12.43 -32.71
N SER A 53 -32.13 12.27 -33.89
CA SER A 53 -31.85 11.21 -34.85
C SER A 53 -30.34 11.08 -35.13
N PHE A 54 -29.77 9.93 -34.80
CA PHE A 54 -28.34 9.62 -35.02
C PHE A 54 -27.99 9.41 -36.51
N SER A 55 -28.96 9.56 -37.43
CA SER A 55 -28.77 9.32 -38.87
C SER A 55 -28.84 10.58 -39.74
N SER A 56 -28.88 11.78 -39.16
CA SER A 56 -29.02 13.05 -39.91
C SER A 56 -27.83 14.03 -39.82
N TRP A 57 -26.69 13.63 -39.22
CA TRP A 57 -25.51 14.49 -39.08
C TRP A 57 -24.27 13.96 -39.84
N ILE A 58 -24.48 13.06 -40.80
CA ILE A 58 -23.47 12.71 -41.81
C ILE A 58 -23.57 13.77 -42.91
N GLY A 59 -22.94 14.93 -42.73
CA GLY A 59 -23.00 16.00 -43.72
C GLY A 59 -22.49 17.38 -43.32
N MET A 60 -21.61 17.50 -42.32
CA MET A 60 -20.75 18.68 -42.19
C MET A 60 -19.31 18.22 -42.07
N GLU A 61 -18.55 18.45 -43.14
CA GLU A 61 -17.09 18.45 -43.15
C GLU A 61 -16.59 19.52 -42.15
N ASN A 62 -16.53 19.17 -40.88
CA ASN A 62 -15.74 19.90 -39.86
C ASN A 62 -14.42 19.15 -39.62
N GLU A 63 -13.74 18.78 -40.71
CA GLU A 63 -12.34 18.41 -40.63
C GLU A 63 -11.55 19.72 -40.54
N PHE A 64 -10.87 19.94 -39.41
CA PHE A 64 -9.88 21.02 -39.35
C PHE A 64 -8.87 20.83 -40.48
N PRO A 65 -8.45 21.89 -41.18
CA PRO A 65 -7.42 21.76 -42.19
C PRO A 65 -6.17 21.10 -41.58
N ASP A 66 -5.54 20.21 -42.33
CA ASP A 66 -4.32 19.51 -41.93
C ASP A 66 -3.28 20.48 -41.36
N GLU A 67 -3.16 21.68 -41.93
CA GLU A 67 -2.24 22.74 -41.52
C GLU A 67 -2.51 23.21 -40.10
N VAL A 68 -3.78 23.35 -39.72
CA VAL A 68 -4.18 23.75 -38.37
C VAL A 68 -3.78 22.65 -37.39
N LEU A 69 -4.08 21.39 -37.69
CA LEU A 69 -3.72 20.24 -36.85
C LEU A 69 -2.19 20.11 -36.73
N LYS A 70 -1.44 20.27 -37.82
CA LYS A 70 0.03 20.26 -37.85
C LYS A 70 0.65 21.43 -37.06
N SER A 71 -0.07 22.54 -36.89
CA SER A 71 0.37 23.67 -36.05
C SER A 71 0.08 23.47 -34.57
N VAL A 72 -1.01 22.76 -34.24
CA VAL A 72 -1.47 22.53 -32.86
C VAL A 72 -0.78 21.32 -32.23
N PHE A 73 -0.66 20.20 -32.95
CA PHE A 73 -0.14 18.95 -32.41
C PHE A 73 1.28 19.04 -31.80
N PRO A 74 2.23 19.84 -32.34
CA PRO A 74 3.53 20.07 -31.68
C PRO A 74 3.45 20.68 -30.28
N LEU A 75 2.37 21.40 -29.96
CA LEU A 75 2.18 22.09 -28.68
C LEU A 75 1.67 21.15 -27.59
N LEU A 76 1.07 20.02 -27.98
CA LEU A 76 0.53 19.03 -27.06
C LEU A 76 1.63 18.25 -26.32
N ASP A 77 1.27 17.70 -25.17
CA ASP A 77 2.08 16.67 -24.54
C ASP A 77 1.83 15.31 -25.21
N GLY A 78 2.64 14.31 -24.87
CA GLY A 78 2.49 13.00 -25.51
C GLY A 78 1.27 12.21 -25.07
N LYS A 79 0.59 12.55 -23.96
CA LYS A 79 -0.68 11.91 -23.58
C LYS A 79 -1.81 12.46 -24.46
N ASP A 80 -1.86 13.78 -24.61
CA ASP A 80 -2.86 14.46 -25.43
C ASP A 80 -2.74 14.08 -26.90
N LEU A 81 -1.51 13.93 -27.42
CA LEU A 81 -1.29 13.47 -28.79
C LEU A 81 -1.78 12.03 -29.01
N VAL A 82 -1.68 11.14 -28.00
CA VAL A 82 -2.31 9.80 -28.07
C VAL A 82 -3.84 9.94 -28.15
N PHE A 83 -4.45 10.82 -27.35
CA PHE A 83 -5.90 11.03 -27.39
C PHE A 83 -6.36 11.58 -28.75
N CYS A 84 -5.59 12.47 -29.38
CA CYS A 84 -5.86 12.94 -30.74
C CYS A 84 -5.96 11.78 -31.75
N MET A 85 -5.17 10.72 -31.59
CA MET A 85 -5.24 9.54 -32.47
C MET A 85 -6.55 8.75 -32.36
N LEU A 86 -7.37 9.03 -31.35
CA LEU A 86 -8.66 8.38 -31.10
C LEU A 86 -9.86 9.19 -31.61
N VAL A 87 -9.67 10.46 -32.03
CA VAL A 87 -10.75 11.38 -32.42
C VAL A 87 -11.38 11.01 -33.77
N CYS A 88 -10.58 11.01 -34.85
CA CYS A 88 -11.03 10.62 -36.19
C CYS A 88 -9.86 10.08 -37.02
N ARG A 89 -10.14 9.59 -38.24
CA ARG A 89 -9.11 9.04 -39.15
C ARG A 89 -8.05 10.08 -39.51
N GLN A 90 -8.46 11.29 -39.85
CA GLN A 90 -7.54 12.38 -40.21
C GLN A 90 -6.57 12.70 -39.06
N TRP A 91 -7.10 12.94 -37.86
CA TRP A 91 -6.29 13.23 -36.67
C TRP A 91 -5.33 12.09 -36.33
N ARG A 92 -5.77 10.84 -36.48
CA ARG A 92 -4.92 9.67 -36.30
C ARG A 92 -3.74 9.65 -37.26
N GLU A 93 -3.96 9.89 -38.54
CA GLU A 93 -2.88 9.83 -39.52
C GLU A 93 -1.90 11.00 -39.33
N ILE A 94 -2.37 12.20 -38.99
CA ILE A 94 -1.50 13.34 -38.67
C ILE A 94 -0.74 13.10 -37.37
N ALA A 95 -1.40 12.70 -36.28
CA ALA A 95 -0.77 12.51 -34.97
C ALA A 95 0.24 11.34 -34.94
N LYS A 96 0.21 10.43 -35.91
CA LYS A 96 1.22 9.36 -36.09
C LYS A 96 2.53 9.86 -36.67
N ASP A 97 2.58 11.07 -37.23
CA ASP A 97 3.80 11.62 -37.78
C ASP A 97 4.90 11.67 -36.70
N ASP A 98 5.98 10.95 -36.94
CA ASP A 98 7.08 10.78 -35.99
C ASP A 98 7.80 12.10 -35.69
N TYR A 99 7.62 13.14 -36.52
CA TYR A 99 8.09 14.50 -36.22
C TYR A 99 7.48 15.05 -34.93
N PHE A 100 6.18 14.86 -34.69
CA PHE A 100 5.54 15.33 -33.46
C PHE A 100 6.08 14.61 -32.23
N TRP A 101 6.28 13.30 -32.34
CA TRP A 101 6.89 12.49 -31.29
C TRP A 101 8.35 12.87 -31.06
N LYS A 102 9.11 13.21 -32.11
CA LYS A 102 10.47 13.75 -32.01
C LYS A 102 10.48 15.05 -31.20
N CYS A 103 9.56 15.98 -31.46
CA CYS A 103 9.43 17.23 -30.70
C CYS A 103 9.08 17.00 -29.22
N ILE A 104 8.27 15.98 -28.92
CA ILE A 104 7.98 15.56 -27.55
C ILE A 104 9.24 14.95 -26.89
N CYS A 105 9.91 14.02 -27.58
CA CYS A 105 11.14 13.40 -27.11
C CYS A 105 12.28 14.40 -26.93
N SER A 106 12.39 15.44 -27.77
CA SER A 106 13.46 16.43 -27.64
C SER A 106 13.29 17.33 -26.43
N ARG A 107 12.04 17.55 -25.98
CA ARG A 107 11.74 18.27 -24.74
C ARG A 107 12.02 17.40 -23.50
N LYS A 108 11.70 16.10 -23.57
CA LYS A 108 11.79 15.17 -22.42
C LYS A 108 13.16 14.50 -22.27
N TRP A 109 13.78 14.11 -23.38
CA TRP A 109 15.06 13.41 -23.47
C TRP A 109 15.93 13.99 -24.61
N PRO A 110 16.45 15.22 -24.48
CA PRO A 110 17.15 15.93 -25.57
C PRO A 110 18.31 15.13 -26.18
N SER A 111 19.04 14.36 -25.36
CA SER A 111 20.19 13.58 -25.81
C SER A 111 19.82 12.45 -26.79
N ILE A 112 18.64 11.83 -26.62
CA ILE A 112 18.14 10.79 -27.54
C ILE A 112 17.86 11.38 -28.93
N CYS A 113 17.49 12.66 -29.00
CA CYS A 113 17.30 13.35 -30.27
C CYS A 113 18.61 13.83 -30.89
N LYS A 114 19.64 14.11 -30.09
CA LYS A 114 21.00 14.47 -30.55
C LYS A 114 21.76 13.27 -31.13
N GLN A 115 21.58 12.11 -30.51
CA GLN A 115 22.18 10.85 -30.95
C GLN A 115 21.10 9.76 -30.98
N PRO A 116 20.27 9.74 -32.05
CA PRO A 116 19.21 8.76 -32.15
C PRO A 116 19.77 7.34 -32.36
N PRO A 117 19.13 6.31 -31.77
CA PRO A 117 19.35 4.93 -32.17
C PRO A 117 19.15 4.75 -33.69
N SER A 118 19.84 3.79 -34.31
CA SER A 118 19.90 3.62 -35.77
C SER A 118 18.56 3.33 -36.47
N ASP A 119 17.48 3.08 -35.72
CA ASP A 119 16.10 2.91 -36.21
C ASP A 119 15.07 3.65 -35.32
N ALA A 120 15.44 4.87 -34.89
CA ALA A 120 14.62 5.62 -33.94
C ALA A 120 13.22 5.91 -34.51
N ASN A 121 12.22 5.27 -33.90
CA ASN A 121 10.82 5.66 -33.98
C ASN A 121 10.49 6.36 -32.66
N TYR A 122 10.38 7.68 -32.69
CA TYR A 122 10.18 8.49 -31.48
C TYR A 122 8.84 8.21 -30.81
N GLN A 123 7.81 7.86 -31.59
CA GLN A 123 6.54 7.41 -31.02
C GLN A 123 6.71 6.16 -30.15
N LYS A 124 7.36 5.11 -30.69
CA LYS A 124 7.63 3.86 -29.98
C LYS A 124 8.52 4.09 -28.76
N LEU A 125 9.50 4.98 -28.88
CA LEU A 125 10.38 5.35 -27.78
C LEU A 125 9.59 6.02 -26.66
N TYR A 126 8.81 7.04 -26.99
CA TYR A 126 7.94 7.73 -26.03
C TYR A 126 6.97 6.76 -25.35
N LEU A 127 6.29 5.90 -26.12
CA LEU A 127 5.35 4.93 -25.58
C LEU A 127 6.04 3.87 -24.71
N THR A 128 7.24 3.43 -25.06
CA THR A 128 8.01 2.45 -24.26
C THR A 128 8.36 3.00 -22.88
N PHE A 129 8.90 4.22 -22.84
CA PHE A 129 9.38 4.83 -21.59
C PHE A 129 8.31 5.62 -20.83
N SER A 130 7.12 5.80 -21.41
CA SER A 130 5.96 6.39 -20.71
C SER A 130 4.98 5.34 -20.18
N LYS A 131 5.14 4.06 -20.55
CA LYS A 131 4.39 2.97 -19.92
C LYS A 131 4.83 2.84 -18.46
N PRO A 132 3.90 2.76 -17.50
CA PRO A 132 4.22 2.27 -16.16
C PRO A 132 4.91 0.91 -16.32
N GLN A 133 6.08 0.73 -15.71
CA GLN A 133 6.67 -0.60 -15.67
C GLN A 133 5.67 -1.54 -15.00
N LYS A 134 5.20 -2.54 -15.75
CA LYS A 134 4.55 -3.69 -15.12
C LYS A 134 5.67 -4.38 -14.34
N MET A 135 5.59 -4.38 -13.00
CA MET A 135 6.45 -5.21 -12.17
C MET A 135 6.26 -6.66 -12.60
N HIS A 136 7.12 -7.14 -13.50
CA HIS A 136 7.13 -8.53 -13.90
C HIS A 136 7.80 -9.33 -12.79
N HIS A 137 7.04 -10.24 -12.17
CA HIS A 137 7.48 -11.36 -11.33
C HIS A 137 8.73 -11.08 -10.48
N LEU A 138 8.67 -10.05 -9.62
CA LEU A 138 9.60 -10.00 -8.51
C LEU A 138 9.45 -11.30 -7.71
N PRO A 139 10.57 -11.94 -7.32
CA PRO A 139 10.53 -13.19 -6.57
C PRO A 139 9.73 -12.96 -5.29
N MET A 140 8.98 -13.96 -4.81
CA MET A 140 8.24 -13.81 -3.55
C MET A 140 9.19 -13.35 -2.43
N PRO A 141 8.76 -12.42 -1.54
CA PRO A 141 9.58 -12.04 -0.39
C PRO A 141 10.03 -13.27 0.39
N ARG A 142 11.30 -13.31 0.81
CA ARG A 142 11.82 -14.38 1.67
C ARG A 142 11.35 -14.25 3.12
N LEU A 143 10.58 -13.22 3.42
CA LEU A 143 10.08 -12.83 4.72
C LEU A 143 8.55 -12.86 4.71
N THR A 144 7.99 -13.27 5.84
CA THR A 144 6.60 -13.01 6.18
C THR A 144 6.52 -12.15 7.44
N PHE A 145 5.36 -11.55 7.71
CA PHE A 145 5.15 -10.81 8.95
C PHE A 145 5.18 -11.71 10.20
N ASP A 146 4.96 -13.02 10.05
CA ASP A 146 5.09 -13.99 11.14
C ASP A 146 6.56 -14.18 11.57
N ASP A 147 7.51 -13.96 10.64
CA ASP A 147 8.94 -14.07 10.89
C ASP A 147 9.53 -12.83 11.59
N LEU A 148 8.73 -11.77 11.77
CA LEU A 148 9.21 -10.46 12.22
C LEU A 148 8.74 -10.11 13.63
N VAL A 149 9.64 -9.53 14.42
CA VAL A 149 9.35 -8.80 15.66
C VAL A 149 9.96 -7.41 15.55
N PHE A 150 9.22 -6.38 15.90
CA PHE A 150 9.64 -5.00 15.91
C PHE A 150 9.81 -4.54 17.36
N TYR A 151 10.96 -3.96 17.67
CA TYR A 151 11.24 -3.32 18.95
C TYR A 151 11.11 -1.83 18.74
N ILE A 152 10.15 -1.21 19.43
CA ILE A 152 9.79 0.19 19.28
C ILE A 152 9.97 0.85 20.63
N ASP A 153 10.90 1.78 20.69
CA ASP A 153 11.28 2.48 21.90
C ASP A 153 11.19 3.99 21.66
N MET A 154 10.58 4.73 22.58
CA MET A 154 10.48 6.18 22.53
C MET A 154 11.02 6.82 23.80
N TRP A 155 11.69 7.94 23.64
CA TRP A 155 12.24 8.74 24.73
C TRP A 155 11.68 10.15 24.68
N LEU A 156 11.53 10.76 25.86
CA LEU A 156 11.27 12.18 26.04
C LEU A 156 12.44 12.76 26.85
N ASP A 157 13.18 13.69 26.25
CA ASP A 157 14.35 14.33 26.87
C ASP A 157 15.35 13.30 27.44
N GLY A 158 15.57 12.21 26.69
CA GLY A 158 16.45 11.10 27.07
C GLY A 158 15.86 10.10 28.07
N SER A 159 14.66 10.34 28.61
CA SER A 159 13.96 9.41 29.49
C SER A 159 13.04 8.49 28.69
N LEU A 160 13.14 7.18 28.88
CA LEU A 160 12.29 6.19 28.20
C LEU A 160 10.83 6.36 28.63
N ILE A 161 9.92 6.59 27.66
CA ILE A 161 8.48 6.79 27.89
C ILE A 161 7.61 5.69 27.29
N PHE A 162 8.13 4.95 26.31
CA PHE A 162 7.45 3.82 25.68
C PHE A 162 8.48 2.79 25.23
N SER A 163 8.20 1.50 25.41
CA SER A 163 9.03 0.40 24.95
C SER A 163 8.17 -0.84 24.76
N GLN A 164 8.14 -1.37 23.54
CA GLN A 164 7.40 -2.60 23.22
C GLN A 164 8.10 -3.44 22.17
N ALA A 165 8.00 -4.76 22.33
CA ALA A 165 8.31 -5.74 21.30
C ALA A 165 7.00 -6.28 20.71
N VAL A 166 6.80 -6.10 19.40
CA VAL A 166 5.53 -6.31 18.72
C VAL A 166 5.73 -7.22 17.51
N SER A 167 4.84 -8.20 17.31
CA SER A 167 4.93 -9.06 16.13
C SER A 167 4.60 -8.29 14.85
N GLY A 168 5.21 -8.66 13.72
CA GLY A 168 4.86 -8.08 12.42
C GLY A 168 3.37 -8.25 12.08
N CYS A 169 2.77 -9.38 12.48
CA CYS A 169 1.34 -9.62 12.29
C CYS A 169 0.44 -8.69 13.09
N THR A 170 0.87 -8.28 14.30
CA THR A 170 0.15 -7.28 15.10
C THR A 170 0.19 -5.92 14.39
N LEU A 171 1.36 -5.50 13.92
CA LEU A 171 1.49 -4.24 13.17
C LEU A 171 0.67 -4.24 11.89
N ARG A 172 0.68 -5.36 11.16
CA ARG A 172 -0.11 -5.55 9.93
C ARG A 172 -1.61 -5.54 10.17
N ALA A 173 -2.07 -6.09 11.30
CA ALA A 173 -3.49 -6.10 11.65
C ALA A 173 -4.04 -4.67 11.87
N GLY A 174 -3.14 -3.73 12.19
CA GLY A 174 -3.48 -2.33 12.37
C GLY A 174 -4.26 -2.02 13.63
N LEU A 175 -4.76 -0.79 13.74
CA LEU A 175 -5.57 -0.35 14.86
C LEU A 175 -6.93 -1.07 14.84
N GLN A 176 -7.25 -1.79 15.92
CA GLN A 176 -8.52 -2.51 16.02
C GLN A 176 -9.67 -1.59 16.43
N CYS A 177 -9.39 -0.58 17.26
CA CYS A 177 -10.35 0.37 17.77
C CYS A 177 -9.80 1.80 17.68
N ALA A 178 -10.28 2.59 16.72
CA ALA A 178 -9.96 4.02 16.71
C ALA A 178 -10.66 4.74 17.88
N PRO A 179 -9.97 5.63 18.61
CA PRO A 179 -10.61 6.44 19.65
C PRO A 179 -11.74 7.30 19.10
N ARG A 180 -12.74 7.58 19.94
CA ARG A 180 -13.76 8.58 19.61
C ARG A 180 -13.12 9.97 19.52
N GLY A 181 -13.54 10.77 18.55
CA GLY A 181 -13.10 12.17 18.40
C GLY A 181 -11.84 12.38 17.56
N ILE A 182 -11.37 11.36 16.84
CA ILE A 182 -10.34 11.56 15.81
C ILE A 182 -10.89 12.39 14.64
N PRO A 183 -10.10 13.33 14.06
CA PRO A 183 -10.53 14.10 12.89
C PRO A 183 -10.85 13.22 11.68
N ASP A 184 -11.79 13.64 10.83
CA ASP A 184 -12.19 12.90 9.61
C ASP A 184 -11.01 12.62 8.66
N ILE A 185 -9.99 13.49 8.69
CA ILE A 185 -8.75 13.30 7.94
C ILE A 185 -7.97 12.07 8.44
N ILE A 186 -7.89 11.86 9.76
CA ILE A 186 -7.29 10.66 10.34
C ILE A 186 -8.16 9.45 10.00
N VAL A 187 -9.48 9.55 10.13
CA VAL A 187 -10.38 8.45 9.79
C VAL A 187 -10.16 8.00 8.35
N SER A 188 -10.05 8.94 7.42
CA SER A 188 -9.83 8.65 6.01
C SER A 188 -8.45 8.04 5.75
N HIS A 189 -7.41 8.53 6.44
CA HIS A 189 -6.05 7.98 6.37
C HIS A 189 -5.97 6.54 6.90
N LEU A 190 -6.58 6.27 8.07
CA LEU A 190 -6.64 4.94 8.67
C LEU A 190 -7.45 3.93 7.85
N ASN A 191 -8.39 4.40 7.02
CA ASN A 191 -9.17 3.57 6.10
C ASN A 191 -8.56 3.50 4.68
N SER A 192 -7.34 3.99 4.48
CA SER A 192 -6.65 3.88 3.20
C SER A 192 -6.48 2.43 2.78
N ILE A 193 -6.41 2.20 1.46
CA ILE A 193 -6.16 0.87 0.88
C ILE A 193 -4.66 0.54 0.92
N ASP A 194 -3.81 1.54 1.14
CA ASP A 194 -2.37 1.36 1.27
C ASP A 194 -2.05 0.52 2.52
N CYS A 195 -1.10 -0.41 2.39
CA CYS A 195 -0.64 -1.19 3.52
C CYS A 195 0.22 -0.33 4.44
N ILE A 196 -0.29 -0.04 5.63
CA ILE A 196 0.39 0.74 6.65
C ILE A 196 0.49 -0.11 7.91
N LEU A 197 1.69 -0.17 8.50
CA LEU A 197 1.93 -0.92 9.74
C LEU A 197 1.58 -0.03 10.94
N MET A 198 0.64 -0.46 11.79
CA MET A 198 0.19 0.37 12.91
C MET A 198 0.20 -0.39 14.23
N LEU A 199 0.56 0.33 15.30
CA LEU A 199 0.53 -0.16 16.67
C LEU A 199 -0.45 0.68 17.48
N GLU A 200 -1.36 0.02 18.18
CA GLU A 200 -2.17 0.67 19.22
C GLU A 200 -1.33 0.87 20.48
N VAL A 201 -1.35 2.08 21.04
CA VAL A 201 -0.62 2.42 22.28
C VAL A 201 -1.55 2.24 23.46
N GLU A 202 -1.39 1.13 24.19
CA GLU A 202 -2.19 0.82 25.38
C GLU A 202 -1.29 0.52 26.61
N PRO A 203 -1.51 1.21 27.75
CA PRO A 203 -2.41 2.34 27.92
C PRO A 203 -1.94 3.56 27.11
N LYS A 204 -2.89 4.39 26.65
CA LYS A 204 -2.58 5.62 25.92
C LYS A 204 -1.60 6.51 26.66
N LEU A 205 -0.66 7.08 25.92
CA LEU A 205 0.44 7.85 26.48
C LEU A 205 0.11 9.35 26.45
N SER A 206 0.09 10.00 27.61
CA SER A 206 -0.07 11.47 27.70
C SER A 206 1.31 12.13 27.79
N ILE A 207 1.65 12.95 26.79
CA ILE A 207 2.96 13.62 26.73
C ILE A 207 2.80 15.13 26.46
N PRO A 208 3.73 15.96 26.97
CA PRO A 208 3.76 17.36 26.61
C PRO A 208 4.07 17.51 25.11
N MET A 209 3.44 18.49 24.47
CA MET A 209 3.74 18.84 23.10
C MET A 209 5.06 19.62 23.05
N GLY A 210 6.05 19.13 22.30
CA GLY A 210 7.32 19.84 22.12
C GLY A 210 8.44 19.01 21.47
N PRO A 211 9.52 19.66 21.04
CA PRO A 211 10.67 19.00 20.45
C PRO A 211 11.51 18.36 21.55
N GLY A 212 11.26 17.10 21.81
CA GLY A 212 12.03 16.29 22.77
C GLY A 212 11.74 14.80 22.68
N ILE A 213 10.82 14.40 21.79
CA ILE A 213 10.43 13.01 21.61
C ILE A 213 11.27 12.40 20.50
N THR A 214 12.01 11.35 20.82
CA THR A 214 12.75 10.55 19.85
C THR A 214 12.21 9.13 19.80
N ILE A 215 12.46 8.44 18.69
CA ILE A 215 12.05 7.05 18.50
C ILE A 215 13.13 6.22 17.82
N SER A 216 13.22 4.96 18.24
CA SER A 216 14.03 3.93 17.60
C SER A 216 13.16 2.74 17.25
N VAL A 217 13.45 2.14 16.09
CA VAL A 217 12.79 0.93 15.61
C VAL A 217 13.85 -0.05 15.14
N LEU A 218 13.89 -1.20 15.80
CA LEU A 218 14.65 -2.37 15.34
C LEU A 218 13.69 -3.45 14.87
N ALA A 219 14.10 -4.22 13.88
CA ALA A 219 13.42 -5.44 13.48
C ALA A 219 14.29 -6.66 13.75
N HIS A 220 13.68 -7.71 14.27
CA HIS A 220 14.25 -9.04 14.46
C HIS A 220 13.59 -10.01 13.49
N ARG A 221 14.44 -10.83 12.89
CA ARG A 221 14.06 -11.98 12.07
C ARG A 221 14.15 -13.26 12.89
N LYS A 222 13.02 -13.91 13.13
CA LYS A 222 12.94 -15.18 13.86
C LYS A 222 13.62 -16.33 13.10
N ASP A 223 13.52 -16.34 11.77
CA ASP A 223 14.02 -17.40 10.90
C ASP A 223 15.55 -17.56 10.93
N SER A 224 16.25 -16.44 11.02
CA SER A 224 17.71 -16.34 10.90
C SER A 224 18.37 -15.77 12.16
N ASN A 225 17.56 -15.38 13.14
CA ASN A 225 17.97 -14.72 14.38
C ASN A 225 18.84 -13.48 14.16
N LYS A 226 18.47 -12.67 13.16
CA LYS A 226 19.19 -11.45 12.77
C LYS A 226 18.41 -10.19 13.15
N MET A 227 19.14 -9.11 13.33
CA MET A 227 18.57 -7.79 13.63
C MET A 227 18.87 -6.81 12.50
N ALA A 228 17.92 -5.93 12.20
CA ALA A 228 18.12 -4.76 11.35
C ALA A 228 17.61 -3.51 12.08
N CYS A 229 18.29 -2.39 11.86
CA CYS A 229 17.83 -1.09 12.33
C CYS A 229 17.00 -0.43 11.23
N ILE A 230 15.79 0.01 11.57
CA ILE A 230 14.88 0.71 10.65
C ILE A 230 14.95 2.22 10.94
N ILE A 231 14.82 2.62 12.21
CA ILE A 231 14.90 4.00 12.66
C ILE A 231 15.83 4.05 13.89
N ASN A 232 16.73 5.04 13.95
CA ASN A 232 17.71 5.17 15.03
C ASN A 232 17.65 6.55 15.68
N GLU A 233 16.92 6.65 16.79
CA GLU A 233 16.77 7.87 17.59
C GLU A 233 16.29 9.11 16.81
N SER A 234 15.41 8.91 15.82
CA SER A 234 14.85 10.02 15.04
C SER A 234 13.90 10.86 15.88
N THR A 235 13.94 12.17 15.69
CA THR A 235 13.08 13.13 16.40
C THR A 235 11.78 13.37 15.63
N PHE A 236 10.67 13.53 16.35
CA PHE A 236 9.40 14.01 15.76
C PHE A 236 9.43 15.52 15.56
N ASP A 237 10.07 15.98 14.49
CA ASP A 237 10.32 17.39 14.21
C ASP A 237 9.23 18.05 13.34
N TYR A 238 8.43 17.25 12.64
CA TYR A 238 7.30 17.73 11.84
C TYR A 238 5.97 17.40 12.51
N ILE A 239 5.18 18.43 12.84
CA ILE A 239 3.85 18.28 13.44
C ILE A 239 2.80 18.78 12.45
N ASP A 240 1.94 17.87 11.99
CA ASP A 240 0.74 18.20 11.25
C ASP A 240 -0.44 18.30 12.22
N SER A 241 -0.71 19.52 12.69
CA SER A 241 -1.82 19.79 13.61
C SER A 241 -3.20 19.54 12.98
N ASN A 242 -3.33 19.61 11.65
CA ASN A 242 -4.60 19.35 10.98
C ASN A 242 -4.87 17.84 10.89
N ALA A 243 -3.81 17.05 10.73
CA ALA A 243 -3.88 15.60 10.69
C ALA A 243 -3.65 14.94 12.05
N SER A 244 -3.55 15.69 13.15
CA SER A 244 -3.15 15.24 14.50
C SER A 244 -2.04 14.18 14.48
N ARG A 245 -1.00 14.46 13.70
CA ARG A 245 0.15 13.59 13.47
C ARG A 245 1.46 14.32 13.74
N ALA A 246 2.42 13.62 14.32
CA ALA A 246 3.81 14.07 14.35
C ALA A 246 4.66 13.03 13.63
N LEU A 247 5.58 13.46 12.78
CA LEU A 247 6.35 12.60 11.89
C LEU A 247 7.84 12.64 12.27
N ALA A 248 8.45 11.47 12.27
CA ALA A 248 9.89 11.27 12.30
C ALA A 248 10.25 10.37 11.11
N TYR A 249 11.46 10.49 10.58
CA TYR A 249 11.94 9.57 9.55
C TYR A 249 13.42 9.26 9.71
N GLU A 250 13.83 8.19 9.03
CA GLU A 250 15.23 7.83 8.85
C GLU A 250 15.43 7.18 7.48
N TYR A 251 16.62 7.34 6.91
CA TYR A 251 16.97 6.63 5.68
C TYR A 251 17.32 5.17 5.98
N LEU A 252 16.69 4.26 5.24
CA LEU A 252 16.91 2.83 5.40
C LEU A 252 18.34 2.44 5.05
N ARG A 253 18.93 1.59 5.91
CA ARG A 253 20.23 0.99 5.68
C ARG A 253 20.07 -0.36 5.00
N PHE A 254 20.32 -0.39 3.70
CA PHE A 254 20.29 -1.63 2.92
C PHE A 254 21.59 -2.42 3.04
N SER A 255 21.47 -3.73 2.89
CA SER A 255 22.62 -4.63 2.82
C SER A 255 23.55 -4.19 1.68
N PRO A 256 24.88 -4.32 1.83
CA PRO A 256 25.85 -4.08 0.74
C PRO A 256 25.60 -4.91 -0.54
N ARG A 257 24.73 -5.93 -0.47
CA ARG A 257 24.24 -6.70 -1.61
C ARG A 257 23.33 -5.88 -2.56
N HIS A 258 22.83 -4.73 -2.10
CA HIS A 258 21.94 -3.84 -2.83
C HIS A 258 22.55 -2.42 -2.96
N PRO A 259 23.75 -2.28 -3.56
CA PRO A 259 24.55 -1.04 -3.47
C PRO A 259 23.97 0.16 -4.23
N PHE A 260 22.95 -0.05 -5.07
CA PHE A 260 22.30 1.01 -5.87
C PHE A 260 20.93 1.43 -5.32
N ILE A 261 20.54 0.90 -4.16
CA ILE A 261 19.31 1.31 -3.48
C ILE A 261 19.71 2.31 -2.39
N SER A 262 19.26 3.54 -2.54
CA SER A 262 19.46 4.64 -1.59
C SER A 262 18.18 5.46 -1.47
N ASP A 263 18.18 6.42 -0.55
CA ASP A 263 17.16 7.47 -0.46
C ASP A 263 15.72 6.99 -0.18
N ILE A 264 15.57 5.75 0.29
CA ILE A 264 14.29 5.24 0.79
C ILE A 264 14.20 5.54 2.28
N ARG A 265 13.10 6.17 2.69
CA ARG A 265 12.84 6.53 4.08
C ARG A 265 11.87 5.54 4.72
N ALA A 266 12.09 5.28 6.01
CA ALA A 266 11.07 4.77 6.90
C ALA A 266 10.49 5.96 7.67
N TRP A 267 9.17 6.08 7.64
CA TRP A 267 8.44 7.11 8.36
C TRP A 267 7.80 6.51 9.60
N MET A 268 7.98 7.16 10.75
CA MET A 268 7.18 6.90 11.93
C MET A 268 6.23 8.08 12.16
N SER A 269 4.94 7.78 12.34
CA SER A 269 3.95 8.77 12.78
C SER A 269 3.47 8.48 14.20
N LEU A 270 3.43 9.52 15.05
CA LEU A 270 2.61 9.55 16.25
C LEU A 270 1.19 9.94 15.87
N LEU A 271 0.21 9.13 16.27
CA LEU A 271 -1.20 9.45 16.14
C LEU A 271 -1.73 9.93 17.50
N PHE A 272 -2.23 11.16 17.56
CA PHE A 272 -2.61 11.75 18.83
C PHE A 272 -3.93 12.53 18.82
N LEU A 273 -4.43 12.79 20.03
CA LEU A 273 -5.52 13.73 20.30
C LEU A 273 -5.05 14.82 21.25
N TYR A 274 -5.51 16.05 21.05
CA TYR A 274 -5.23 17.13 21.98
C TYR A 274 -5.99 16.93 23.30
N LYS A 275 -5.28 17.05 24.42
CA LYS A 275 -5.83 16.95 25.78
C LYS A 275 -5.53 18.24 26.54
N GLY A 276 -6.22 19.32 26.18
CA GLY A 276 -5.95 20.66 26.69
C GLY A 276 -4.99 21.44 25.78
N SER A 277 -4.28 22.43 26.33
CA SER A 277 -3.48 23.36 25.54
C SER A 277 -2.12 22.82 25.09
N ASN A 278 -1.42 22.08 25.95
CA ASN A 278 -0.02 21.68 25.72
C ASN A 278 0.24 20.18 25.93
N VAL A 279 -0.81 19.35 26.03
CA VAL A 279 -0.69 17.91 26.23
C VAL A 279 -1.39 17.20 25.09
N ILE A 280 -0.73 16.17 24.56
CA ILE A 280 -1.31 15.26 23.59
C ILE A 280 -1.46 13.88 24.22
N GLU A 281 -2.51 13.18 23.84
CA GLU A 281 -2.74 11.77 24.15
C GLU A 281 -2.43 10.96 22.89
N VAL A 282 -1.31 10.25 22.90
CA VAL A 282 -0.92 9.33 21.84
C VAL A 282 -1.71 8.04 21.99
N PHE A 283 -2.43 7.66 20.93
CA PHE A 283 -3.24 6.45 20.89
C PHE A 283 -2.70 5.41 19.90
N GLY A 284 -1.81 5.80 19.00
CA GLY A 284 -1.24 4.89 18.03
C GLY A 284 0.09 5.36 17.47
N LEU A 285 0.85 4.41 16.97
CA LEU A 285 2.06 4.60 16.18
C LEU A 285 1.84 4.01 14.79
N GLU A 286 2.51 4.60 13.81
CA GLU A 286 2.43 4.18 12.42
C GLU A 286 3.83 4.09 11.82
N LEU A 287 4.18 2.93 11.27
CA LEU A 287 5.39 2.74 10.47
C LEU A 287 5.00 2.62 8.99
N ASP A 288 5.48 3.56 8.19
CA ASP A 288 5.13 3.69 6.78
C ASP A 288 6.38 3.80 5.90
N PHE A 289 6.30 3.26 4.69
CA PHE A 289 7.33 3.29 3.66
C PHE A 289 6.79 3.89 2.36
N CYS A 290 5.82 4.80 2.44
CA CYS A 290 5.02 5.35 1.33
C CYS A 290 5.82 5.92 0.15
N ASP A 291 7.09 6.27 0.34
CA ASP A 291 8.01 6.67 -0.73
C ASP A 291 8.35 5.51 -1.68
N ALA A 292 8.28 4.27 -1.22
CA ALA A 292 8.79 3.08 -1.91
C ALA A 292 7.86 1.85 -1.91
N ALA A 293 6.94 1.73 -0.95
CA ALA A 293 6.06 0.57 -0.82
C ALA A 293 4.63 0.99 -0.43
N ARG A 294 3.63 0.36 -1.05
CA ARG A 294 2.19 0.61 -0.80
C ARG A 294 1.39 -0.66 -0.53
N SER A 295 2.03 -1.82 -0.67
CA SER A 295 1.42 -3.13 -0.43
C SER A 295 2.24 -3.96 0.54
N GLU A 296 1.60 -4.95 1.18
CA GLU A 296 2.27 -5.89 2.09
C GLU A 296 3.50 -6.55 1.44
N THR A 297 3.37 -6.94 0.17
CA THR A 297 4.46 -7.60 -0.56
C THR A 297 5.64 -6.66 -0.81
N GLU A 298 5.38 -5.40 -1.17
CA GLU A 298 6.43 -4.40 -1.37
C GLU A 298 7.15 -4.05 -0.07
N ILE A 299 6.42 -3.95 1.06
CA ILE A 299 7.02 -3.76 2.38
C ILE A 299 7.93 -4.94 2.72
N LEU A 300 7.47 -6.17 2.53
CA LEU A 300 8.29 -7.35 2.82
C LEU A 300 9.54 -7.44 1.92
N TRP A 301 9.45 -7.04 0.65
CA TRP A 301 10.63 -6.90 -0.21
C TRP A 301 11.61 -5.87 0.32
N LEU A 302 11.10 -4.71 0.72
CA LEU A 302 11.92 -3.63 1.27
C LEU A 302 12.66 -4.09 2.53
N LEU A 303 11.95 -4.74 3.45
CA LEU A 303 12.52 -5.27 4.68
C LEU A 303 13.54 -6.38 4.42
N ASP A 304 13.34 -7.23 3.40
CA ASP A 304 14.28 -8.31 3.07
C ASP A 304 15.63 -7.81 2.55
N MET A 305 15.68 -6.56 2.07
CA MET A 305 16.89 -5.92 1.57
C MET A 305 17.71 -5.18 2.65
N LEU A 306 17.19 -5.05 3.88
CA LEU A 306 17.88 -4.35 4.96
C LEU A 306 19.23 -5.00 5.33
N ASP A 307 20.09 -4.24 6.01
CA ASP A 307 21.38 -4.71 6.53
C ASP A 307 21.21 -5.58 7.79
N TRP A 308 20.71 -6.81 7.58
CA TRP A 308 20.50 -7.81 8.63
C TRP A 308 21.82 -8.38 9.19
N LYS A 309 22.05 -8.17 10.49
CA LYS A 309 23.26 -8.59 11.23
C LYS A 309 22.98 -9.74 12.18
#